data_AF-A0A0A6UD07-F1
#
_entry.id   AF-A0A0A6UD07-F1
#
_cell.length_a   1.000
_cell.length_b   1.000
_cell.length_c   1.000
_cell.angle_alpha   90.00
_cell.angle_beta   90.00
_cell.angle_gamma   90.00
#
_symmetry.space_group_name_H-M   'P 1'
#
loop_
_entity.id
_entity.type
_entity.pdbx_description
1 polymer ?
#
loop_
_entity_poly.entity_id
_entity_poly.type
_entity_poly.pdbx_seq_one_letter_code
_entity_poly.pdbx_strand_id
1 'polypeptide(L)'
;MRDTVHVHRWVTAWRTERITLSSPAPPDALLRHLRAGIDARHRRRVPQALFADAEFVIIGRADDRGMAITAARPHVGNDFRTHLIGHITPDGSGSRLHGHFGVRLRYRLLAAVLLLTAAGSWLAVTILAIGSLHSRGLTWQAPVVMLVITAFCLAFPALLELCLRLAAPEADHLRGWLTARLATVPRSPAPHRPASRPPAAPDGGFRIRPPHP
;
A
#
# COMPACT_ATOMS: atom_id res chain seq x y z
N MET A 1 28.02 15.83 -6.34
CA MET A 1 27.15 14.78 -6.93
C MET A 1 26.57 13.77 -5.92
N ARG A 2 27.09 13.64 -4.68
CA ARG A 2 26.51 12.70 -3.68
C ARG A 2 25.20 13.22 -3.05
N ASP A 3 25.06 14.52 -2.82
CA ASP A 3 23.89 15.09 -2.13
C ASP A 3 22.59 15.01 -2.95
N THR A 4 22.70 15.14 -4.28
CA THR A 4 21.56 14.96 -5.20
C THR A 4 21.03 13.52 -5.17
N VAL A 5 21.88 12.53 -4.89
CA VAL A 5 21.47 11.13 -4.75
C VAL A 5 20.65 10.92 -3.47
N HIS A 6 20.97 11.62 -2.39
CA HIS A 6 20.24 11.52 -1.13
C HIS A 6 18.85 12.16 -1.22
N VAL A 7 18.75 13.37 -1.78
CA VAL A 7 17.45 14.03 -1.97
C VAL A 7 16.59 13.24 -2.96
N HIS A 8 17.17 12.77 -4.07
CA HIS A 8 16.44 11.94 -5.02
C HIS A 8 15.96 10.63 -4.39
N ARG A 9 16.83 9.91 -3.64
CA ARG A 9 16.46 8.69 -2.91
C ARG A 9 15.34 8.94 -1.92
N TRP A 10 15.43 10.04 -1.16
CA TRP A 10 14.42 10.44 -0.20
C TRP A 10 13.08 10.67 -0.91
N VAL A 11 13.05 11.51 -1.95
CA VAL A 11 11.83 11.76 -2.75
C VAL A 11 11.28 10.47 -3.37
N THR A 12 12.13 9.58 -3.86
CA THR A 12 11.68 8.29 -4.41
C THR A 12 11.15 7.34 -3.34
N ALA A 13 11.68 7.36 -2.11
CA ALA A 13 11.17 6.55 -1.02
C ALA A 13 9.77 7.01 -0.57
N TRP A 14 9.40 8.26 -0.88
CA TRP A 14 8.05 8.80 -0.72
C TRP A 14 7.13 8.55 -1.92
N ARG A 15 7.63 8.01 -3.04
CA ARG A 15 6.80 7.72 -4.21
C ARG A 15 5.94 6.50 -3.94
N THR A 16 4.68 6.63 -4.29
CA THR A 16 3.77 5.49 -4.37
C THR A 16 4.13 4.68 -5.61
N GLU A 17 4.52 3.42 -5.42
CA GLU A 17 4.76 2.49 -6.52
C GLU A 17 3.43 1.93 -6.99
N ARG A 18 3.09 2.12 -8.26
CA ARG A 18 1.88 1.51 -8.84
C ARG A 18 2.16 0.05 -9.15
N ILE A 19 1.22 -0.82 -8.79
CA ILE A 19 1.29 -2.23 -9.11
C ILE A 19 0.09 -2.67 -9.93
N THR A 20 0.37 -3.61 -10.83
CA THR A 20 -0.64 -4.32 -11.60
C THR A 20 -0.22 -5.77 -11.67
N LEU A 21 -0.98 -6.65 -11.00
CA LEU A 21 -0.68 -8.07 -10.92
C LEU A 21 -1.87 -8.86 -11.43
N SER A 22 -1.63 -9.76 -12.39
CA SER A 22 -2.67 -10.60 -12.97
C SER A 22 -2.80 -11.92 -12.19
N SER A 23 -4.03 -12.44 -12.10
CA SER A 23 -4.33 -13.76 -11.57
C SER A 23 -5.30 -14.48 -12.49
N PRO A 24 -5.12 -15.79 -12.74
CA PRO A 24 -6.07 -16.57 -13.53
C PRO A 24 -7.38 -16.83 -12.79
N ALA A 25 -7.48 -16.52 -11.50
CA ALA A 25 -8.68 -16.75 -10.71
C ALA A 25 -9.73 -15.65 -10.92
N PRO A 26 -11.03 -15.97 -10.80
CA PRO A 26 -12.08 -14.95 -10.82
C PRO A 26 -11.98 -14.03 -9.59
N PRO A 27 -12.46 -12.76 -9.70
CA PRO A 27 -12.31 -11.75 -8.65
C PRO A 27 -12.75 -12.22 -7.26
N ASP A 28 -13.90 -12.89 -7.15
CA ASP A 28 -14.45 -13.34 -5.88
C ASP A 28 -13.61 -14.44 -5.22
N ALA A 29 -13.08 -15.36 -6.02
CA ALA A 29 -12.22 -16.43 -5.52
C ALA A 29 -10.88 -15.87 -5.05
N LEU A 30 -10.30 -14.95 -5.82
CA LEU A 30 -9.09 -14.25 -5.43
C LEU A 30 -9.32 -13.44 -4.14
N LEU A 31 -10.42 -12.69 -4.05
CA LEU A 31 -10.74 -11.89 -2.87
C LEU A 31 -10.92 -12.76 -1.62
N ARG A 32 -11.64 -13.89 -1.72
CA ARG A 32 -11.74 -14.86 -0.62
C ARG A 32 -10.38 -15.43 -0.22
N HIS A 33 -9.55 -15.77 -1.21
CA HIS A 33 -8.22 -16.33 -0.96
C HIS A 33 -7.29 -15.32 -0.26
N LEU A 34 -7.31 -14.06 -0.68
CA LEU A 34 -6.57 -12.97 -0.03
C LEU A 34 -7.11 -12.72 1.38
N ARG A 35 -8.44 -12.61 1.55
CA ARG A 35 -9.09 -12.47 2.87
C ARG A 35 -8.67 -13.55 3.85
N ALA A 36 -8.56 -14.81 3.40
CA ALA A 36 -8.16 -15.93 4.25
C ALA A 36 -6.72 -15.83 4.77
N GLY A 37 -5.84 -15.13 4.07
CA GLY A 37 -4.45 -14.91 4.51
C GLY A 37 -4.21 -13.57 5.20
N ILE A 38 -5.24 -12.73 5.34
CA ILE A 38 -5.17 -11.45 6.08
C ILE A 38 -5.66 -11.70 7.50
N ASP A 39 -4.83 -11.36 8.48
CA ASP A 39 -5.26 -11.42 9.88
C ASP A 39 -6.16 -10.22 10.21
N ALA A 40 -7.47 -10.48 10.28
CA ALA A 40 -8.48 -9.49 10.65
C ALA A 40 -8.40 -9.06 12.13
N ARG A 41 -7.72 -9.84 12.99
CA ARG A 41 -7.72 -9.65 14.45
C ARG A 41 -6.85 -8.47 14.89
N HIS A 42 -5.93 -8.01 14.05
CA HIS A 42 -5.05 -6.87 14.33
C HIS A 42 -5.73 -5.47 14.29
N ARG A 43 -7.06 -5.40 14.16
CA ARG A 43 -7.80 -4.16 14.43
C ARG A 43 -7.92 -3.82 15.92
N ARG A 44 -7.71 -4.78 16.82
CA ARG A 44 -7.72 -4.57 18.28
C ARG A 44 -6.45 -5.14 18.86
N ARG A 45 -5.91 -4.48 19.89
CA ARG A 45 -4.70 -4.86 20.64
C ARG A 45 -4.72 -6.35 21.00
N VAL A 46 -4.19 -7.21 20.14
CA VAL A 46 -3.98 -8.63 20.46
C VAL A 46 -2.70 -8.69 21.30
N PRO A 47 -2.66 -9.49 22.38
CA PRO A 47 -1.44 -9.65 23.16
C PRO A 47 -0.30 -10.09 22.25
N GLN A 48 0.85 -9.39 22.32
CA GLN A 48 2.06 -9.71 21.55
C GLN A 48 2.47 -11.19 21.67
N ALA A 49 2.11 -11.85 22.78
CA ALA A 49 2.35 -13.26 23.04
C ALA A 49 1.77 -14.23 22.00
N LEU A 50 0.65 -13.89 21.32
CA LEU A 50 0.05 -14.79 20.32
C LEU A 50 0.79 -14.82 18.98
N PHE A 51 1.73 -13.89 18.78
CA PHE A 51 2.52 -13.78 17.54
C PHE A 51 4.02 -13.70 17.83
N ALA A 52 4.45 -14.17 19.01
CA ALA A 52 5.86 -14.15 19.41
C ALA A 52 6.75 -14.87 18.40
N ASP A 53 6.23 -15.93 17.76
CA ASP A 53 6.98 -16.76 16.81
C ASP A 53 6.84 -16.32 15.34
N ALA A 54 5.94 -15.37 15.04
CA ALA A 54 5.71 -14.91 13.68
C ALA A 54 6.61 -13.70 13.37
N GLU A 55 7.52 -13.86 12.41
CA GLU A 55 8.41 -12.76 11.97
C GLU A 55 7.61 -11.61 11.34
N PHE A 56 6.62 -11.96 10.51
CA PHE A 56 5.73 -11.02 9.83
C PHE A 56 4.28 -11.50 9.84
N VAL A 57 3.35 -10.55 9.92
CA VAL A 57 1.91 -10.80 9.77
C VAL A 57 1.30 -9.82 8.77
N ILE A 58 0.34 -10.29 7.97
CA ILE A 58 -0.37 -9.46 7.00
C ILE A 58 -1.65 -8.96 7.65
N ILE A 59 -1.80 -7.65 7.77
CA ILE A 59 -2.92 -7.01 8.46
C ILE A 59 -3.65 -6.06 7.53
N GLY A 60 -4.95 -5.90 7.75
CA GLY A 60 -5.76 -4.92 7.02
C GLY A 60 -7.12 -5.44 6.64
N ARG A 61 -7.60 -5.01 5.47
CA ARG A 61 -8.86 -5.46 4.90
C ARG A 61 -8.73 -5.72 3.40
N ALA A 62 -9.43 -6.72 2.93
CA ALA A 62 -9.74 -6.89 1.52
C ALA A 62 -11.25 -7.06 1.44
N ASP A 63 -11.92 -6.18 0.73
CA ASP A 63 -13.35 -6.26 0.50
C ASP A 63 -13.74 -5.85 -0.93
N ASP A 64 -15.04 -5.92 -1.23
CA ASP A 64 -15.56 -5.67 -2.57
C ASP A 64 -15.39 -4.19 -2.97
N ARG A 65 -15.17 -3.29 -1.99
CA ARG A 65 -14.83 -1.87 -2.22
C ARG A 65 -13.34 -1.66 -2.43
N GLY A 66 -12.52 -2.68 -2.20
CA GLY A 66 -11.08 -2.66 -2.40
C GLY A 66 -10.30 -3.26 -1.25
N MET A 67 -8.99 -3.14 -1.35
CA MET A 67 -8.02 -3.73 -0.45
C MET A 67 -7.13 -2.65 0.15
N ALA A 68 -6.89 -2.74 1.45
CA ALA A 68 -5.96 -1.93 2.20
C ALA A 68 -5.22 -2.83 3.19
N ILE A 69 -4.04 -3.30 2.83
CA ILE A 69 -3.24 -4.25 3.62
C ILE A 69 -1.82 -3.75 3.85
N THR A 70 -1.15 -4.28 4.86
CA THR A 70 0.27 -4.02 5.15
C THR A 70 0.87 -5.24 5.83
N ALA A 71 2.17 -5.44 5.66
CA ALA A 71 2.91 -6.40 6.48
C ALA A 71 3.39 -5.69 7.74
N ALA A 72 3.46 -6.44 8.83
CA ALA A 72 3.72 -5.95 10.15
C ALA A 72 4.67 -6.89 10.88
N ARG A 73 5.71 -6.36 11.51
CA ARG A 73 6.43 -7.09 12.55
C ARG A 73 5.70 -6.91 13.88
N PRO A 74 5.19 -7.97 14.53
CA PRO A 74 4.46 -7.85 15.79
C PRO A 74 5.27 -7.19 16.92
N HIS A 75 6.59 -7.34 16.86
CA HIS A 75 7.55 -6.86 17.86
C HIS A 75 8.15 -5.48 17.54
N VAL A 76 7.80 -4.84 16.41
CA VAL A 76 8.34 -3.52 16.02
C VAL A 76 7.22 -2.48 15.90
N GLY A 77 7.25 -1.47 16.77
CA GLY A 77 6.32 -0.33 16.78
C GLY A 77 6.63 0.74 15.72
N ASN A 78 6.79 0.35 14.44
CA ASN A 78 7.01 1.28 13.34
C ASN A 78 5.68 1.65 12.67
N ASP A 79 5.32 2.93 12.67
CA ASP A 79 4.12 3.46 12.03
C ASP A 79 4.32 3.82 10.54
N PHE A 80 5.57 3.86 10.06
CA PHE A 80 5.93 4.20 8.68
C PHE A 80 5.82 3.02 7.71
N ARG A 81 4.90 2.10 7.98
CA ARG A 81 4.75 0.86 7.21
C ARG A 81 4.25 1.14 5.79
N THR A 82 4.70 0.30 4.88
CA THR A 82 4.21 0.32 3.49
C THR A 82 2.82 -0.31 3.44
N HIS A 83 1.85 0.45 2.97
CA HIS A 83 0.50 -0.04 2.71
C HIS A 83 0.32 -0.32 1.23
N LEU A 84 -0.33 -1.44 0.93
CA LEU A 84 -0.96 -1.66 -0.36
C LEU A 84 -2.39 -1.17 -0.28
N ILE A 85 -2.75 -0.23 -1.15
CA ILE A 85 -4.14 0.15 -1.40
C ILE A 85 -4.46 -0.17 -2.85
N GLY A 86 -5.53 -0.93 -3.09
CA GLY A 86 -5.88 -1.38 -4.43
C GLY A 86 -7.29 -1.91 -4.55
N HIS A 87 -7.62 -2.40 -5.73
CA HIS A 87 -8.89 -3.05 -6.05
C HIS A 87 -8.64 -4.15 -7.07
N ILE A 88 -9.54 -5.13 -7.11
CA ILE A 88 -9.48 -6.25 -8.03
C ILE A 88 -10.50 -5.98 -9.13
N THR A 89 -10.06 -5.99 -10.38
CA THR A 89 -10.94 -5.89 -11.55
C THR A 89 -10.99 -7.22 -12.30
N PRO A 90 -12.12 -7.56 -12.93
CA PRO A 90 -12.15 -8.66 -13.88
C PRO A 90 -11.27 -8.31 -15.08
N ASP A 91 -10.51 -9.31 -15.54
CA ASP A 91 -9.69 -9.26 -16.77
C ASP A 91 -10.10 -10.47 -17.60
N GLY A 92 -10.15 -10.40 -18.93
CA GLY A 92 -10.85 -11.40 -19.76
C GLY A 92 -10.48 -12.88 -19.53
N SER A 93 -9.33 -13.16 -18.92
CA SER A 93 -8.81 -14.48 -18.55
C SER A 93 -8.79 -14.78 -17.04
N GLY A 94 -9.32 -13.90 -16.19
CA GLY A 94 -9.32 -14.03 -14.73
C GLY A 94 -9.58 -12.70 -14.02
N SER A 95 -8.60 -12.23 -13.26
CA SER A 95 -8.69 -10.97 -12.53
C SER A 95 -7.34 -10.26 -12.47
N ARG A 96 -7.38 -8.96 -12.21
CA ARG A 96 -6.21 -8.11 -12.12
C ARG A 96 -6.28 -7.26 -10.87
N LEU A 97 -5.25 -7.32 -10.05
CA LEU A 97 -5.07 -6.46 -8.89
C LEU A 97 -4.40 -5.17 -9.34
N HIS A 98 -5.11 -4.05 -9.23
CA HIS A 98 -4.57 -2.72 -9.43
C HIS A 98 -4.42 -2.01 -8.09
N GLY A 99 -3.27 -1.41 -7.85
CA GLY A 99 -3.07 -0.67 -6.61
C GLY A 99 -1.78 0.10 -6.56
N HIS A 100 -1.43 0.54 -5.36
CA HIS A 100 -0.18 1.19 -5.10
C HIS A 100 0.39 0.80 -3.73
N PHE A 101 1.70 0.60 -3.68
CA PHE A 101 2.47 0.53 -2.45
C PHE A 101 2.90 1.93 -2.03
N GLY A 102 2.77 2.25 -0.75
CA GLY A 102 3.40 3.44 -0.19
C GLY A 102 3.01 3.71 1.26
N VAL A 103 3.66 4.70 1.84
CA VAL A 103 3.33 5.21 3.19
C VAL A 103 1.99 5.95 3.14
N ARG A 104 1.20 5.87 4.22
CA ARG A 104 -0.10 6.57 4.29
C ARG A 104 0.08 8.07 4.08
N LEU A 105 -0.83 8.67 3.30
CA LEU A 105 -0.84 10.10 2.98
C LEU A 105 -0.69 10.99 4.21
N ARG A 106 -1.36 10.66 5.32
CA ARG A 106 -1.28 11.42 6.59
C ARG A 106 0.15 11.61 7.11
N TYR A 107 1.00 10.59 7.02
CA TYR A 107 2.39 10.67 7.50
C TYR A 107 3.26 11.45 6.51
N ARG A 108 2.93 11.39 5.22
CA ARG A 108 3.57 12.24 4.19
C ARG A 108 3.28 13.71 4.45
N LEU A 109 2.02 14.05 4.69
CA LEU A 109 1.59 15.41 5.01
C LEU A 109 2.20 15.89 6.33
N LEU A 110 2.20 15.06 7.37
CA LEU A 110 2.82 15.40 8.65
C LEU A 110 4.33 15.68 8.47
N ALA A 111 5.07 14.81 7.77
CA ALA A 111 6.49 15.03 7.51
C ALA A 111 6.76 16.30 6.70
N ALA A 112 5.93 16.58 5.68
CA ALA A 112 6.02 17.80 4.89
C ALA A 112 5.76 19.06 5.72
N VAL A 113 4.71 19.05 6.56
CA VAL A 113 4.38 20.17 7.46
C VAL A 113 5.52 20.41 8.44
N LEU A 114 6.05 19.36 9.09
CA LEU A 114 7.15 19.50 10.04
C LEU A 114 8.42 20.07 9.39
N LEU A 115 8.75 19.64 8.17
CA LEU A 115 9.88 20.18 7.42
C LEU A 115 9.67 21.64 7.00
N LEU A 116 8.47 21.99 6.54
CA LEU A 116 8.13 23.37 6.17
C LEU A 116 8.18 24.31 7.38
N THR A 117 7.65 23.88 8.52
CA THR A 117 7.70 24.66 9.76
C THR A 117 9.14 24.82 10.24
N ALA A 118 9.97 23.78 10.17
CA ALA A 118 11.38 23.88 10.53
C ALA A 118 12.16 24.81 9.60
N ALA A 119 11.95 24.70 8.28
CA ALA A 119 12.58 25.57 7.30
C ALA A 119 12.14 27.04 7.44
N GLY A 120 10.84 27.27 7.69
CA GLY A 120 10.30 28.60 7.96
C GLY A 120 10.85 29.21 9.25
N SER A 121 10.95 28.41 10.31
CA SER A 121 11.55 28.84 11.59
C SER A 121 13.03 29.17 11.41
N TRP A 122 13.77 28.35 10.65
CA TRP A 122 15.16 28.61 10.32
C TRP A 122 15.30 29.96 9.61
N LEU A 123 14.52 30.19 8.55
CA LEU A 123 14.56 31.44 7.78
C LEU A 123 14.22 32.66 8.65
N ALA A 124 13.17 32.56 9.47
CA ALA A 124 12.77 33.64 10.37
C ALA A 124 13.88 34.00 11.36
N VAL A 125 14.52 33.00 11.98
CA VAL A 125 15.63 33.23 12.92
C VAL A 125 16.83 33.82 12.20
N THR A 126 17.15 33.38 10.97
CA THR A 126 18.21 33.97 10.15
C THR A 126 17.96 35.45 9.88
N ILE A 127 16.75 35.81 9.46
CA ILE A 127 16.37 37.21 9.16
C ILE A 127 16.50 38.07 10.42
N LEU A 128 16.01 37.58 11.56
CA LEU A 128 16.11 38.29 12.84
C LEU A 128 17.57 38.45 13.30
N ALA A 129 18.40 37.42 13.13
CA ALA A 129 19.82 37.46 13.48
C ALA A 129 20.56 38.52 12.64
N ILE A 130 20.34 38.53 11.32
CA ILE A 130 20.94 39.51 10.39
C ILE A 130 20.48 40.93 10.75
N GLY A 131 19.20 41.12 11.07
CA GLY A 131 18.66 42.41 11.51
C GLY A 131 19.26 42.89 12.83
N SER A 132 19.45 42.00 13.81
CA SER A 132 20.07 42.34 15.10
C SER A 132 21.56 42.71 14.98
N LEU A 133 22.28 42.07 14.06
CA LEU A 133 23.67 42.37 13.74
C LEU A 133 23.84 43.82 13.26
N HIS A 134 22.88 44.32 12.48
CA HIS A 134 22.91 45.69 11.98
C HIS A 134 22.56 46.76 13.03
N SER A 135 21.89 46.39 14.13
CA SER A 135 21.24 47.37 15.00
C SER A 135 21.69 47.37 16.45
N ARG A 136 22.12 46.25 17.05
CA ARG A 136 22.41 46.18 18.52
C ARG A 136 23.55 45.26 18.95
N GLY A 137 24.30 44.65 18.02
CA GLY A 137 25.37 43.70 18.36
C GLY A 137 24.85 42.28 18.63
N LEU A 138 25.72 41.27 18.46
CA LEU A 138 25.34 39.86 18.40
C LEU A 138 24.94 39.31 19.79
N THR A 139 23.66 38.98 19.98
CA THR A 139 23.20 38.20 21.14
C THR A 139 23.45 36.71 20.91
N TRP A 140 24.19 36.04 21.80
CA TRP A 140 24.54 34.60 21.73
C TRP A 140 23.37 33.62 21.56
N GLN A 141 22.12 34.07 21.77
CA GLN A 141 20.92 33.25 21.64
C GLN A 141 20.58 32.90 20.19
N ALA A 142 20.78 33.82 19.24
CA ALA A 142 20.47 33.60 17.83
C ALA A 142 21.28 32.45 17.17
N PRO A 143 22.63 32.38 17.31
CA PRO A 143 23.40 31.28 16.73
C PRO A 143 23.08 29.91 17.37
N VAL A 144 22.76 29.86 18.67
CA VAL A 144 22.35 28.61 19.33
C VAL A 144 21.01 28.12 18.78
N VAL A 145 20.02 29.00 18.61
CA VAL A 145 18.72 28.62 18.01
C VAL A 145 18.91 28.17 16.57
N MET A 146 19.74 28.86 15.78
CA MET A 146 20.06 28.42 14.41
C MET A 146 20.73 27.06 14.36
N LEU A 147 21.66 26.78 15.29
CA LEU A 147 22.33 25.48 15.39
C LEU A 147 21.30 24.37 15.67
N VAL A 148 20.39 24.58 16.62
CA VAL A 148 19.35 23.61 16.98
C VAL A 148 18.41 23.34 15.80
N ILE A 149 17.93 24.39 15.12
CA ILE A 149 17.05 24.22 13.96
C ILE A 149 17.78 23.53 12.81
N THR A 150 19.05 23.89 12.57
CA THR A 150 19.87 23.24 11.54
C THR A 150 20.09 21.75 11.86
N ALA A 151 20.41 21.43 13.12
CA ALA A 151 20.55 20.06 13.57
C ALA A 151 19.24 19.27 13.39
N PHE A 152 18.08 19.86 13.69
CA PHE A 152 16.78 19.25 13.43
C PHE A 152 16.53 19.02 11.94
N CYS A 153 16.77 20.03 11.09
CA CYS A 153 16.62 19.93 9.63
C CYS A 153 17.51 18.86 9.00
N LEU A 154 18.67 18.56 9.60
CA LEU A 154 19.57 17.49 9.15
C LEU A 154 19.20 16.12 9.74
N ALA A 155 18.86 16.06 11.03
CA ALA A 155 18.54 14.81 11.72
C ALA A 155 17.18 14.24 11.30
N PHE A 156 16.18 15.09 11.04
CA PHE A 156 14.83 14.65 10.71
C PHE A 156 14.77 13.83 9.41
N PRO A 157 15.34 14.26 8.27
CA PRO A 157 15.40 13.43 7.06
C PRO A 157 16.13 12.10 7.28
N ALA A 158 17.21 12.10 8.08
CA ALA A 158 17.96 10.88 8.38
C ALA A 158 17.15 9.88 9.23
N LEU A 159 16.44 10.37 10.25
CA LEU A 159 15.53 9.56 11.07
C LEU A 159 14.41 8.96 10.21
N LEU A 160 13.88 9.77 9.30
CA LEU A 160 12.83 9.37 8.39
C LEU A 160 13.30 8.32 7.39
N GLU A 161 14.51 8.47 6.86
CA GLU A 161 15.16 7.45 6.03
C GLU A 161 15.35 6.14 6.82
N LEU A 162 15.76 6.22 8.08
CA LEU A 162 15.86 5.04 8.95
C LEU A 162 14.51 4.35 9.13
N CYS A 163 13.43 5.09 9.40
CA CYS A 163 12.08 4.54 9.50
C CYS A 163 11.63 3.83 8.22
N LEU A 164 11.98 4.37 7.05
CA LEU A 164 11.68 3.77 5.75
C LEU A 164 12.53 2.52 5.50
N ARG A 165 13.81 2.52 5.87
CA ARG A 165 14.69 1.34 5.80
C ARG A 165 14.17 0.20 6.69
N LEU A 166 13.68 0.52 7.88
CA LEU A 166 13.05 -0.46 8.78
C LEU A 166 11.75 -1.03 8.21
N ALA A 167 11.04 -0.28 7.37
CA ALA A 167 9.82 -0.72 6.69
C ALA A 167 10.07 -1.48 5.37
N ALA A 168 11.30 -1.44 4.82
CA ALA A 168 11.61 -2.09 3.55
C ALA A 168 11.41 -3.62 3.59
N PRO A 169 11.87 -4.36 4.62
CA PRO A 169 11.60 -5.79 4.72
C PRO A 169 10.10 -6.13 4.81
N GLU A 170 9.30 -5.26 5.42
CA GLU A 170 7.84 -5.44 5.48
C GLU A 170 7.24 -5.30 4.08
N ALA A 171 7.70 -4.32 3.29
CA ALA A 171 7.25 -4.16 1.91
C ALA A 171 7.63 -5.38 1.05
N ASP A 172 8.84 -5.88 1.18
CA ASP A 172 9.31 -7.05 0.42
C ASP A 172 8.55 -8.32 0.82
N HIS A 173 8.32 -8.52 2.11
CA HIS A 173 7.49 -9.63 2.61
C HIS A 173 6.06 -9.54 2.05
N LEU A 174 5.45 -8.35 2.04
CA LEU A 174 4.12 -8.14 1.48
C LEU A 174 4.07 -8.46 -0.02
N ARG A 175 5.08 -8.05 -0.80
CA ARG A 175 5.19 -8.38 -2.23
C ARG A 175 5.34 -9.88 -2.45
N GLY A 176 6.20 -10.54 -1.69
CA GLY A 176 6.40 -11.99 -1.76
C GLY A 176 5.12 -12.75 -1.43
N TRP A 177 4.45 -12.37 -0.35
CA TRP A 177 3.17 -12.95 0.06
C TRP A 177 2.07 -12.77 -1.01
N LEU A 178 1.95 -11.57 -1.59
CA LEU A 178 0.97 -11.29 -2.66
C LEU A 178 1.23 -12.16 -3.89
N THR A 179 2.49 -12.23 -4.33
CA THR A 179 2.88 -13.00 -5.51
C THR A 179 2.58 -14.48 -5.31
N ALA A 180 2.92 -15.03 -4.14
CA ALA A 180 2.64 -16.41 -3.79
C ALA A 180 1.13 -16.69 -3.75
N ARG A 181 0.33 -15.79 -3.15
CA ARG A 181 -1.13 -15.93 -3.09
C ARG A 181 -1.78 -15.86 -4.46
N LEU A 182 -1.34 -14.96 -5.33
CA LEU A 182 -1.88 -14.82 -6.68
C LEU A 182 -1.58 -16.04 -7.56
N ALA A 183 -0.43 -16.69 -7.35
CA ALA A 183 -0.01 -17.89 -8.08
C ALA A 183 -0.71 -19.17 -7.59
N THR A 184 -1.08 -19.24 -6.31
CA THR A 184 -1.63 -20.46 -5.66
C THR A 184 -3.16 -20.48 -5.56
N VAL A 185 -3.86 -19.47 -6.10
CA VAL A 185 -5.33 -19.49 -6.11
C VAL A 185 -5.81 -20.70 -6.91
N PRO A 186 -6.67 -21.57 -6.33
CA PRO A 186 -7.26 -22.68 -7.06
C PRO A 186 -7.95 -22.15 -8.31
N ARG A 187 -7.58 -22.66 -9.49
CA ARG A 187 -8.30 -22.35 -10.72
C ARG A 187 -9.72 -22.84 -10.54
N SER A 188 -10.68 -21.94 -10.63
CA SER A 188 -12.08 -22.35 -10.70
C SER A 188 -12.21 -23.27 -11.92
N PRO A 189 -12.81 -24.46 -11.79
CA PRO A 189 -13.08 -25.29 -12.96
C PRO A 189 -13.87 -24.44 -13.96
N ALA A 190 -13.48 -24.51 -15.23
CA ALA A 190 -14.14 -23.77 -16.30
C ALA A 190 -15.66 -23.92 -16.17
N PRO A 191 -16.45 -22.86 -16.39
CA PRO A 191 -17.90 -22.97 -16.35
C PRO A 191 -18.28 -24.14 -17.24
N HIS A 192 -18.94 -25.13 -16.63
CA HIS A 192 -19.40 -26.33 -17.31
C HIS A 192 -20.27 -25.84 -18.46
N ARG A 193 -19.73 -25.86 -19.69
CA ARG A 193 -20.49 -25.46 -20.88
C ARG A 193 -21.69 -26.39 -20.88
N PRO A 194 -22.94 -25.92 -20.67
CA PRO A 194 -24.08 -26.82 -20.72
C PRO A 194 -24.00 -27.52 -22.07
N ALA A 195 -23.97 -28.86 -22.04
CA ALA A 195 -23.90 -29.67 -23.24
C ALA A 195 -24.91 -29.10 -24.22
N SER A 196 -24.42 -28.65 -25.37
CA SER A 196 -25.23 -28.11 -26.46
C SER A 196 -26.40 -29.06 -26.64
N ARG A 197 -27.61 -28.56 -26.32
CA ARG A 197 -28.87 -29.27 -26.46
C ARG A 197 -28.85 -29.91 -27.86
N PRO A 198 -29.03 -31.24 -27.99
CA PRO A 198 -29.04 -31.87 -29.29
C PRO A 198 -30.10 -31.17 -30.17
N PRO A 199 -29.83 -30.98 -31.47
CA PRO A 199 -30.78 -30.32 -32.36
C PRO A 199 -32.13 -31.01 -32.26
N ALA A 200 -33.18 -30.23 -32.04
CA ALA A 200 -34.54 -30.73 -32.03
C ALA A 200 -34.79 -31.49 -33.34
N ALA A 201 -35.25 -32.74 -33.22
CA ALA A 201 -35.66 -33.53 -34.36
C ALA A 201 -36.70 -32.73 -35.17
N PRO A 202 -36.66 -32.78 -36.52
CA PRO A 202 -37.68 -32.10 -37.32
C PRO A 202 -39.04 -32.71 -37.00
N ASP A 203 -39.99 -31.86 -36.62
CA ASP A 203 -41.41 -32.19 -36.41
C ASP A 203 -42.01 -32.72 -37.72
N GLY A 204 -41.81 -34.01 -37.99
CA GLY A 204 -42.47 -34.78 -39.04
C GLY A 204 -43.90 -35.15 -38.64
N GLY A 205 -44.75 -34.14 -38.43
CA GLY A 205 -46.16 -34.32 -38.11
C GLY A 205 -47.07 -34.08 -39.31
N PHE A 206 -47.09 -35.01 -40.27
CA PHE A 206 -48.04 -35.00 -41.39
C PHE A 206 -49.46 -35.34 -40.86
N ARG A 207 -50.27 -34.32 -40.53
CA ARG A 207 -51.69 -34.52 -40.17
C ARG A 207 -52.52 -34.67 -41.44
N ILE A 208 -52.93 -35.91 -41.74
CA ILE A 208 -53.92 -36.22 -42.76
C ILE A 208 -55.30 -35.76 -42.25
N ARG A 209 -55.96 -34.89 -43.01
CA ARG A 209 -57.31 -34.36 -42.73
C ARG A 209 -58.34 -35.37 -43.25
N PRO A 210 -59.29 -35.86 -42.44
CA PRO A 210 -60.35 -36.74 -42.95
C PRO A 210 -61.36 -35.94 -43.79
N PRO A 211 -61.99 -36.57 -44.80
CA PRO A 211 -62.98 -35.92 -45.64
C PRO A 211 -64.30 -35.74 -44.89
N HIS A 212 -64.93 -34.58 -45.08
CA HIS A 212 -66.27 -34.27 -44.56
C HIS A 212 -67.36 -34.81 -45.50
N PRO A 213 -68.49 -35.32 -44.97
CA PRO A 213 -69.67 -35.71 -45.75
C PRO A 213 -70.45 -34.51 -46.31
#